data_AF-A0A3A4AZX8-F1
#
_entry.id   AF-A0A3A4AZX8-F1
#
_cell.length_a   1.000
_cell.length_b   1.000
_cell.length_c   1.000
_cell.angle_alpha   90.00
_cell.angle_beta   90.00
_cell.angle_gamma   90.00
#
_symmetry.space_group_name_H-M   'P 1'
#
loop_
_entity.id
_entity.type
_entity.pdbx_description
1 polymer ?
#
loop_
_entity_poly.entity_id
_entity_poly.type
_entity_poly.pdbx_seq_one_letter_code
_entity_poly.pdbx_strand_id
1 'polypeptide(L)'
;MTAELARGVLRVPLVEDAWRLAVWTGERPLTPAGVLSAGDAAEAVRTLGLRFPADELARPRPPHVLWVVVVNTRLVRVERGVARPGPRVGELAVGEPDKLLAFWDEVVMDVLDRADFGLTGSAEIDAGLVDLLTMLYAEGEPVPVARLGHPEAIDQALDVLAYCGLVGRAATGVGLTPLGRTAVRAELRRAFTAPGS
;
A
#
# COMPACT_ATOMS: atom_id res chain seq x y z
N MET A 1 -16.56 16.50 -2.73
CA MET A 1 -16.27 15.09 -2.37
C MET A 1 -14.98 14.59 -3.02
N THR A 2 -14.81 14.66 -4.34
CA THR A 2 -13.61 14.16 -5.05
C THR A 2 -12.29 14.81 -4.58
N ALA A 3 -12.25 16.14 -4.42
CA ALA A 3 -11.04 16.86 -3.98
C ALA A 3 -10.66 16.62 -2.50
N GLU A 4 -11.63 16.25 -1.66
CA GLU A 4 -11.36 15.87 -0.26
C GLU A 4 -10.82 14.45 -0.17
N LEU A 5 -11.43 13.53 -0.92
CA LEU A 5 -10.95 12.15 -1.06
C LEU A 5 -9.51 12.13 -1.62
N ALA A 6 -9.23 12.91 -2.67
CA ALA A 6 -7.91 13.02 -3.25
C ALA A 6 -6.86 13.53 -2.25
N ARG A 7 -7.17 14.57 -1.46
CA ARG A 7 -6.29 15.01 -0.36
C ARG A 7 -6.09 13.95 0.71
N GLY A 8 -7.05 13.04 0.87
CA GLY A 8 -6.92 11.87 1.74
C GLY A 8 -5.78 10.94 1.33
N VAL A 9 -5.46 10.83 0.03
CA VAL A 9 -4.41 9.93 -0.50
C VAL A 9 -3.06 10.26 0.12
N LEU A 10 -2.73 11.55 0.21
CA LEU A 10 -1.49 12.05 0.80
C LEU A 10 -1.37 11.79 2.31
N ARG A 11 -2.48 11.42 2.98
CA ARG A 11 -2.51 11.09 4.41
C ARG A 11 -2.53 9.59 4.67
N VAL A 12 -2.51 8.76 3.63
CA VAL A 12 -2.38 7.32 3.79
C VAL A 12 -0.95 7.02 4.24
N PRO A 13 -0.73 6.30 5.36
CA PRO A 13 0.62 6.05 5.89
C PRO A 13 1.58 5.45 4.86
N LEU A 14 1.14 4.45 4.11
CA LEU A 14 1.92 3.86 3.02
C LEU A 14 2.33 4.87 1.95
N VAL A 15 1.44 5.79 1.56
CA VAL A 15 1.72 6.81 0.54
C VAL A 15 2.69 7.86 1.07
N GLU A 16 2.47 8.30 2.31
CA GLU A 16 3.35 9.25 2.98
C GLU A 16 4.76 8.68 3.10
N ASP A 17 4.91 7.46 3.61
CA ASP A 17 6.21 6.80 3.73
C ASP A 17 6.83 6.51 2.35
N ALA A 18 6.02 6.20 1.33
CA ALA A 18 6.53 5.98 -0.03
C ALA A 18 7.12 7.27 -0.63
N TRP A 19 6.41 8.39 -0.47
CA TRP A 19 6.90 9.68 -0.92
C TRP A 19 8.17 10.10 -0.15
N ARG A 20 8.18 9.94 1.17
CA ARG A 20 9.35 10.23 2.03
C ARG A 20 10.55 9.37 1.66
N LEU A 21 10.34 8.07 1.42
CA LEU A 21 11.39 7.16 0.97
C LEU A 21 11.90 7.56 -0.40
N ALA A 22 11.03 7.93 -1.34
CA ALA A 22 11.44 8.36 -2.68
C ALA A 22 12.28 9.65 -2.66
N VAL A 23 11.91 10.63 -1.83
CA VAL A 23 12.70 11.86 -1.62
C VAL A 23 14.04 11.55 -0.96
N TRP A 24 14.05 10.73 0.09
CA TRP A 24 15.28 10.32 0.79
C TRP A 24 16.23 9.51 -0.10
N THR A 25 15.67 8.71 -1.01
CA THR A 25 16.44 7.81 -1.88
C THR A 25 17.48 8.58 -2.67
N GLY A 26 17.16 9.76 -3.20
CA GLY A 26 18.09 10.52 -4.05
C GLY A 26 18.67 9.64 -5.16
N GLU A 27 19.96 9.80 -5.48
CA GLU A 27 20.66 8.82 -6.32
C GLU A 27 21.38 7.78 -5.46
N ARG A 28 20.91 6.53 -5.45
CA ARG A 28 21.50 5.44 -4.66
C ARG A 28 21.67 4.16 -5.45
N PRO A 29 22.80 3.44 -5.30
CA PRO A 29 22.96 2.12 -5.89
C PRO A 29 22.03 1.11 -5.22
N LEU A 30 21.52 0.18 -6.00
CA LEU A 30 20.74 -0.96 -5.54
C LEU A 30 21.60 -2.22 -5.54
N THR A 31 21.18 -3.20 -4.75
CA THR A 31 21.70 -4.56 -4.85
C THR A 31 21.36 -5.16 -6.23
N PRO A 32 22.04 -6.25 -6.66
CA PRO A 32 21.68 -6.97 -7.89
C PRO A 32 20.22 -7.47 -7.91
N ALA A 33 19.60 -7.61 -6.74
CA ALA A 33 18.20 -8.00 -6.61
C ALA A 33 17.21 -6.84 -6.77
N GLY A 34 17.68 -5.61 -7.01
CA GLY A 34 16.82 -4.44 -7.26
C GLY A 34 16.20 -3.82 -5.99
N VAL A 35 16.81 -4.05 -4.83
CA VAL A 35 16.41 -3.45 -3.54
C VAL A 35 17.56 -2.67 -2.92
N LEU A 36 17.26 -1.81 -1.95
CA LEU A 36 18.26 -1.06 -1.18
C LEU A 36 19.27 -2.02 -0.51
N SER A 37 20.51 -1.56 -0.33
CA SER A 37 21.48 -2.30 0.48
C SER A 37 21.00 -2.37 1.94
N ALA A 38 21.47 -3.35 2.71
CA ALA A 38 21.12 -3.44 4.13
C ALA A 38 21.52 -2.16 4.91
N GLY A 39 22.63 -1.52 4.52
CA GLY A 39 23.07 -0.25 5.11
C GLY A 39 22.14 0.91 4.78
N ASP A 40 21.76 1.06 3.50
CA ASP A 40 20.81 2.08 3.06
C ASP A 40 19.43 1.87 3.68
N ALA A 41 18.94 0.62 3.74
CA ALA A 41 17.67 0.31 4.37
C ALA A 41 17.68 0.66 5.87
N ALA A 42 18.75 0.35 6.59
CA ALA A 42 18.90 0.72 8.00
C ALA A 42 18.97 2.25 8.20
N GLU A 43 19.65 2.95 7.29
CA GLU A 43 19.69 4.41 7.29
C GLU A 43 18.29 5.02 7.02
N ALA A 44 17.55 4.48 6.04
CA ALA A 44 16.20 4.92 5.69
C ALA A 44 15.25 4.75 6.87
N VAL A 45 15.19 3.55 7.47
CA VAL A 45 14.31 3.25 8.62
C VAL A 45 14.61 4.20 9.77
N ARG A 46 15.89 4.39 10.12
CA ARG A 46 16.29 5.29 11.21
C ARG A 46 15.97 6.76 10.92
N THR A 47 16.22 7.22 9.69
CA THR A 47 16.08 8.64 9.32
C THR A 47 14.60 9.02 9.16
N LEU A 48 13.80 8.12 8.59
CA LEU A 48 12.39 8.35 8.31
C LEU A 48 11.47 7.88 9.43
N GLY A 49 11.98 7.13 10.41
CA GLY A 49 11.17 6.56 11.49
C GLY A 49 10.15 5.56 10.97
N LEU A 50 10.54 4.72 10.01
CA LEU A 50 9.67 3.69 9.44
C LEU A 50 9.36 2.63 10.51
N ARG A 51 8.12 2.12 10.49
CA ARG A 51 7.60 1.24 11.56
C ARG A 51 7.99 -0.23 11.43
N PHE A 52 8.58 -0.62 10.30
CA PHE A 52 9.03 -1.97 10.01
C PHE A 52 10.57 -2.03 10.02
N PRO A 53 11.15 -3.20 10.27
CA PRO A 53 12.59 -3.33 10.43
C PRO A 53 13.33 -3.25 9.07
N ALA A 54 14.61 -2.89 9.14
CA ALA A 54 15.43 -2.63 7.95
C ALA A 54 15.64 -3.87 7.06
N ASP A 55 15.64 -5.06 7.63
CA ASP A 55 15.78 -6.32 6.90
C ASP A 55 14.55 -6.64 6.04
N GLU A 56 13.35 -6.18 6.43
CA GLU A 56 12.16 -6.26 5.59
C GLU A 56 12.28 -5.35 4.37
N LEU A 57 12.77 -4.12 4.54
CA LEU A 57 12.96 -3.17 3.44
C LEU A 57 14.07 -3.62 2.46
N ALA A 58 15.13 -4.25 2.98
CA ALA A 58 16.22 -4.80 2.19
C ALA A 58 15.93 -6.20 1.62
N ARG A 59 14.76 -6.78 1.92
CA ARG A 59 14.41 -8.13 1.49
C ARG A 59 14.20 -8.18 -0.02
N PRO A 60 14.92 -9.05 -0.77
CA PRO A 60 14.81 -9.08 -2.22
C PRO A 60 13.56 -9.80 -2.72
N ARG A 61 13.14 -10.88 -2.03
CA ARG A 61 12.01 -11.71 -2.45
C ARG A 61 11.25 -12.31 -1.27
N PRO A 62 9.94 -12.06 -1.16
CA PRO A 62 9.24 -10.95 -1.80
C PRO A 62 9.69 -9.61 -1.18
N PRO A 63 9.79 -8.52 -1.97
CA PRO A 63 10.07 -7.20 -1.42
C PRO A 63 8.93 -6.71 -0.52
N HIS A 64 9.28 -5.85 0.44
CA HIS A 64 8.30 -5.19 1.30
C HIS A 64 7.36 -4.29 0.47
N VAL A 65 6.08 -4.24 0.83
CA VAL A 65 5.03 -3.51 0.09
C VAL A 65 5.38 -2.04 -0.15
N LEU A 66 6.06 -1.39 0.80
CA LEU A 66 6.55 -0.03 0.62
C LEU A 66 7.47 0.11 -0.60
N TRP A 67 8.43 -0.80 -0.75
CA TRP A 67 9.38 -0.74 -1.87
C TRP A 67 8.69 -1.03 -3.20
N VAL A 68 7.75 -1.97 -3.20
CA VAL A 68 6.90 -2.28 -4.37
C VAL A 68 6.18 -1.01 -4.83
N VAL A 69 5.44 -0.36 -3.94
CA VAL A 69 4.70 0.88 -4.25
C VAL A 69 5.65 1.96 -4.75
N VAL A 70 6.80 2.15 -4.11
CA VAL A 70 7.77 3.17 -4.52
C VAL A 70 8.28 2.97 -5.95
N VAL A 71 8.56 1.73 -6.35
CA VAL A 71 9.08 1.41 -7.69
C VAL A 71 7.97 1.37 -8.74
N ASN A 72 6.88 0.63 -8.47
CA ASN A 72 5.82 0.39 -9.45
C ASN A 72 5.05 1.66 -9.80
N THR A 73 4.80 2.52 -8.80
CA THR A 73 4.15 3.83 -9.02
C THR A 73 5.11 4.90 -9.56
N ARG A 74 6.37 4.55 -9.84
CA ARG A 74 7.40 5.46 -10.37
C ARG A 74 7.66 6.66 -9.45
N LEU A 75 7.52 6.49 -8.15
CA LEU A 75 8.06 7.42 -7.17
C LEU A 75 9.59 7.33 -7.15
N VAL A 76 10.13 6.15 -7.38
CA VAL A 76 11.52 5.89 -7.72
C VAL A 76 11.59 5.23 -9.08
N ARG A 77 12.59 5.63 -9.88
CA ARG A 77 12.98 4.94 -11.10
C ARG A 77 14.25 4.16 -10.84
N VAL A 78 14.30 2.94 -11.35
CA VAL A 78 15.49 2.08 -11.29
C VAL A 78 16.09 1.98 -12.68
N GLU A 79 17.29 2.53 -12.85
CA GLU A 79 18.01 2.54 -14.12
C GLU A 79 19.44 2.05 -13.88
N ARG A 80 19.83 0.96 -14.57
CA ARG A 80 21.18 0.36 -14.46
C ARG A 80 21.62 0.07 -13.02
N GLY A 81 20.71 -0.41 -12.19
CA GLY A 81 20.98 -0.72 -10.77
C GLY A 81 21.11 0.50 -9.87
N VAL A 82 20.67 1.69 -10.32
CA VAL A 82 20.64 2.91 -9.51
C VAL A 82 19.19 3.38 -9.38
N ALA A 83 18.76 3.60 -8.15
CA ALA A 83 17.50 4.25 -7.82
C ALA A 83 17.65 5.77 -7.90
N ARG A 84 16.65 6.44 -8.49
CA ARG A 84 16.53 7.89 -8.59
C ARG A 84 15.10 8.34 -8.32
N PRO A 85 14.84 9.58 -7.86
CA PRO A 85 13.48 10.09 -7.77
C PRO A 85 12.82 10.05 -9.15
N GLY A 86 11.61 9.52 -9.17
CA GLY A 86 10.77 9.46 -10.35
C GLY A 86 9.93 10.72 -10.53
N PRO A 87 9.29 10.88 -11.70
CA PRO A 87 8.50 12.08 -12.03
C PRO A 87 7.32 12.28 -11.07
N ARG A 88 6.80 11.20 -10.47
CA ARG A 88 5.63 11.25 -9.57
C ARG A 88 5.88 11.97 -8.25
N VAL A 89 7.15 12.14 -7.84
CA VAL A 89 7.49 12.90 -6.64
C VAL A 89 6.99 14.34 -6.75
N GLY A 90 7.16 14.96 -7.92
CA GLY A 90 6.67 16.31 -8.19
C GLY A 90 5.15 16.37 -8.34
N GLU A 91 4.55 15.37 -8.98
CA GLU A 91 3.09 15.31 -9.19
C GLU A 91 2.32 15.23 -7.87
N LEU A 92 2.78 14.41 -6.92
CA LEU A 92 2.21 14.33 -5.57
C LEU A 92 2.37 15.65 -4.82
N ALA A 93 3.49 16.35 -4.99
CA ALA A 93 3.73 17.65 -4.36
C ALA A 93 2.79 18.74 -4.87
N VAL A 94 2.40 18.70 -6.15
CA VAL A 94 1.37 19.61 -6.71
C VAL A 94 -0.02 19.24 -6.20
N GLY A 95 -0.33 17.94 -6.11
CA GLY A 95 -1.56 17.46 -5.48
C GLY A 95 -2.82 17.66 -6.33
N GLU A 96 -2.73 17.57 -7.65
CA GLU A 96 -3.91 17.63 -8.54
C GLU A 96 -4.87 16.46 -8.25
N PRO A 97 -6.17 16.71 -7.99
CA PRO A 97 -7.09 15.68 -7.52
C PRO A 97 -7.17 14.42 -8.39
N ASP A 98 -7.26 14.59 -9.72
CA ASP A 98 -7.39 13.45 -10.63
C ASP A 98 -6.11 12.61 -10.69
N LYS A 99 -4.93 13.25 -10.64
CA LYS A 99 -3.64 12.57 -10.58
C LYS A 99 -3.46 11.82 -9.27
N LEU A 100 -3.89 12.39 -8.14
CA LEU A 100 -3.84 11.73 -6.84
C LEU A 100 -4.72 10.48 -6.79
N LEU A 101 -5.92 10.55 -7.39
CA LEU A 101 -6.82 9.39 -7.44
C LEU A 101 -6.35 8.32 -8.42
N ALA A 102 -5.77 8.69 -9.56
CA ALA A 102 -5.13 7.75 -10.47
C ALA A 102 -3.89 7.07 -9.82
N PHE A 103 -3.08 7.85 -9.11
CA PHE A 103 -1.98 7.30 -8.32
C PHE A 103 -2.47 6.33 -7.24
N TRP A 104 -3.54 6.70 -6.51
CA TRP A 104 -4.15 5.82 -5.52
C TRP A 104 -4.64 4.50 -6.10
N ASP A 105 -5.24 4.55 -7.29
CA ASP A 105 -5.69 3.36 -8.00
C ASP A 105 -4.54 2.39 -8.29
N GLU A 106 -3.39 2.90 -8.75
CA GLU A 106 -2.18 2.10 -8.97
C GLU A 106 -1.62 1.52 -7.65
N VAL A 107 -1.58 2.31 -6.57
CA VAL A 107 -1.15 1.83 -5.24
C VAL A 107 -2.02 0.67 -4.76
N VAL A 108 -3.34 0.77 -4.94
CA VAL A 108 -4.28 -0.28 -4.56
C VAL A 108 -4.00 -1.56 -5.33
N MET A 109 -3.80 -1.48 -6.65
CA MET A 109 -3.47 -2.65 -7.47
C MET A 109 -2.17 -3.31 -6.98
N ASP A 110 -1.12 -2.53 -6.74
CA ASP A 110 0.15 -3.05 -6.20
C ASP A 110 -0.02 -3.73 -4.84
N VAL A 111 -0.87 -3.19 -3.96
CA VAL A 111 -1.17 -3.76 -2.64
C VAL A 111 -1.96 -5.06 -2.76
N LEU A 112 -2.99 -5.11 -3.62
CA LEU A 112 -3.80 -6.32 -3.82
C LEU A 112 -2.98 -7.44 -4.47
N ASP A 113 -2.22 -7.13 -5.53
CA ASP A 113 -1.30 -8.09 -6.16
C ASP A 113 -0.25 -8.61 -5.17
N ARG A 114 0.10 -7.82 -4.15
CA ARG A 114 1.07 -8.22 -3.13
C ARG A 114 0.54 -9.35 -2.24
N ALA A 115 -0.77 -9.55 -2.14
CA ALA A 115 -1.38 -10.62 -1.35
C ALA A 115 -0.93 -12.01 -1.84
N ASP A 116 -0.78 -12.20 -3.16
CA ASP A 116 -0.28 -13.46 -3.75
C ASP A 116 1.14 -13.84 -3.30
N PHE A 117 1.88 -12.87 -2.76
CA PHE A 117 3.25 -13.04 -2.27
C PHE A 117 3.36 -12.94 -0.74
N GLY A 118 2.24 -12.88 -0.02
CA GLY A 118 2.21 -12.75 1.45
C GLY A 118 2.27 -11.28 1.90
N LEU A 119 1.15 -10.56 1.84
CA LEU A 119 1.03 -9.15 2.22
C LEU A 119 0.94 -8.99 3.74
N THR A 120 0.02 -9.75 4.35
CA THR A 120 -0.33 -9.60 5.77
C THR A 120 0.49 -10.50 6.68
N GLY A 121 1.17 -11.49 6.11
CA GLY A 121 1.85 -12.56 6.85
C GLY A 121 0.94 -13.74 7.19
N SER A 122 -0.36 -13.66 6.86
CA SER A 122 -1.32 -14.75 7.00
C SER A 122 -1.77 -15.23 5.62
N ALA A 123 -1.36 -16.43 5.23
CA ALA A 123 -1.71 -17.01 3.93
C ALA A 123 -3.23 -17.16 3.74
N GLU A 124 -3.98 -17.44 4.82
CA GLU A 124 -5.44 -17.53 4.77
C GLU A 124 -6.08 -16.18 4.47
N ILE A 125 -5.64 -15.13 5.15
CA ILE A 125 -6.16 -13.77 4.94
C ILE A 125 -5.75 -13.25 3.58
N ASP A 126 -4.50 -13.47 3.17
CA ASP A 126 -4.00 -13.05 1.87
C ASP A 126 -4.77 -13.73 0.72
N ALA A 127 -5.06 -15.04 0.83
CA ALA A 127 -5.88 -15.75 -0.15
C ALA A 127 -7.34 -15.27 -0.20
N GLY A 128 -7.88 -14.80 0.92
CA GLY A 128 -9.25 -14.28 1.04
C GLY A 128 -9.34 -12.75 1.04
N LEU A 129 -8.29 -12.02 0.66
CA LEU A 129 -8.21 -10.58 0.91
C LEU A 129 -9.30 -9.80 0.15
N VAL A 130 -9.52 -10.13 -1.12
CA VAL A 130 -10.56 -9.49 -1.94
C VAL A 130 -11.95 -9.77 -1.38
N ASP A 131 -12.20 -11.00 -0.91
CA ASP A 131 -13.47 -11.37 -0.29
C ASP A 131 -13.70 -10.63 1.03
N LEU A 132 -12.67 -10.50 1.87
CA LEU A 132 -12.72 -9.72 3.11
C LEU A 132 -13.08 -8.26 2.82
N LEU A 133 -12.40 -7.62 1.87
CA LEU A 133 -12.66 -6.23 1.51
C LEU A 133 -14.05 -6.04 0.90
N THR A 134 -14.51 -7.01 0.10
CA THR A 134 -15.85 -7.02 -0.48
C THR A 134 -16.93 -7.17 0.59
N MET A 135 -16.71 -8.02 1.59
CA MET A 135 -17.60 -8.17 2.75
C MET A 135 -17.69 -6.87 3.54
N LEU A 136 -16.55 -6.25 3.88
CA LEU A 136 -16.53 -4.95 4.57
C LEU A 136 -17.20 -3.84 3.75
N TYR A 137 -17.09 -3.89 2.42
CA TYR A 137 -17.79 -2.97 1.53
C TYR A 137 -19.32 -3.14 1.63
N ALA A 138 -19.79 -4.39 1.61
CA ALA A 138 -21.21 -4.74 1.63
C ALA A 138 -21.88 -4.43 2.97
N GLU A 139 -21.21 -4.67 4.10
CA GLU A 139 -21.74 -4.39 5.44
C GLU A 139 -22.00 -2.89 5.66
N GLY A 140 -21.22 -2.01 5.01
CA GLY A 140 -21.46 -0.56 5.07
C GLY A 140 -20.99 0.11 6.37
N GLU A 141 -21.09 -0.60 7.49
CA GLU A 141 -20.72 -0.20 8.85
C GLU A 141 -19.51 -1.00 9.38
N PRO A 142 -18.80 -0.51 10.42
CA PRO A 142 -17.69 -1.25 11.02
C PRO A 142 -18.11 -2.62 11.57
N VAL A 143 -17.39 -3.66 11.18
CA VAL A 143 -17.62 -5.05 11.59
C VAL A 143 -16.75 -5.37 12.82
N PRO A 144 -17.33 -5.92 13.91
CA PRO A 144 -16.54 -6.36 15.07
C PRO A 144 -15.46 -7.37 14.66
N VAL A 145 -14.22 -7.18 15.14
CA VAL A 145 -13.07 -8.04 14.80
C VAL A 145 -13.35 -9.52 15.09
N ALA A 146 -14.09 -9.82 16.16
CA ALA A 146 -14.50 -11.19 16.50
C ALA A 146 -15.34 -11.89 15.42
N ARG A 147 -15.96 -11.15 14.49
CA ARG A 147 -16.72 -11.69 13.36
C ARG A 147 -15.86 -11.93 12.10
N LEU A 148 -14.61 -11.49 12.10
CA LEU A 148 -13.71 -11.57 10.95
C LEU A 148 -12.86 -12.85 10.91
N GLY A 149 -13.02 -13.73 11.91
CA GLY A 149 -12.21 -14.96 12.04
C GLY A 149 -10.86 -14.73 12.72
N HIS A 150 -10.19 -15.83 13.08
CA HIS A 150 -8.82 -15.94 13.64
C HIS A 150 -8.24 -14.67 14.32
N PRO A 151 -8.56 -14.40 15.60
CA PRO A 151 -8.30 -13.11 16.27
C PRO A 151 -6.85 -12.61 16.21
N GLU A 152 -5.85 -13.49 16.31
CA GLU A 152 -4.43 -13.07 16.32
C GLU A 152 -3.91 -12.77 14.91
N ALA A 153 -4.27 -13.60 13.92
CA ALA A 153 -3.86 -13.40 12.53
C ALA A 153 -4.56 -12.18 11.91
N ILE A 154 -5.82 -11.94 12.28
CA ILE A 154 -6.60 -10.82 11.74
C ILE A 154 -6.09 -9.49 12.26
N ASP A 155 -5.65 -9.37 13.51
CA ASP A 155 -5.17 -8.09 14.04
C ASP A 155 -3.92 -7.60 13.31
N GLN A 156 -2.95 -8.48 13.05
CA GLN A 156 -1.76 -8.14 12.27
C GLN A 156 -2.13 -7.74 10.84
N ALA A 157 -3.03 -8.50 10.18
CA ALA A 157 -3.48 -8.16 8.85
C ALA A 157 -4.20 -6.81 8.79
N LEU A 158 -5.04 -6.52 9.78
CA LEU A 158 -5.76 -5.26 9.90
C LEU A 158 -4.82 -4.07 10.07
N ASP A 159 -3.72 -4.24 10.80
CA ASP A 159 -2.70 -3.20 10.94
C ASP A 159 -1.98 -2.93 9.61
N VAL A 160 -1.68 -3.97 8.83
CA VAL A 160 -1.12 -3.84 7.47
C VAL A 160 -2.11 -3.15 6.54
N LEU A 161 -3.38 -3.56 6.53
CA LEU A 161 -4.42 -2.96 5.69
C LEU A 161 -4.72 -1.51 6.10
N ALA A 162 -4.61 -1.18 7.38
CA ALA A 162 -4.74 0.19 7.88
C ALA A 162 -3.53 1.04 7.49
N TYR A 163 -2.31 0.49 7.55
CA TYR A 163 -1.12 1.13 7.01
C TYR A 163 -1.26 1.41 5.50
N CYS A 164 -1.83 0.47 4.75
CA CYS A 164 -2.16 0.64 3.34
C CYS A 164 -3.32 1.62 3.09
N GLY A 165 -4.04 2.06 4.12
CA GLY A 165 -5.18 2.99 4.01
C GLY A 165 -6.48 2.37 3.52
N LEU A 166 -6.56 1.03 3.42
CA LEU A 166 -7.76 0.33 2.94
C LEU A 166 -8.83 0.23 4.03
N VAL A 167 -8.43 -0.05 5.27
CA VAL A 167 -9.34 -0.19 6.42
C VAL A 167 -9.02 0.83 7.51
N GLY A 168 -10.01 1.12 8.34
CA GLY A 168 -9.88 1.91 9.55
C GLY A 168 -10.47 1.19 10.75
N ARG A 169 -9.84 1.33 11.91
CA ARG A 169 -10.39 0.89 13.19
C ARG A 169 -11.32 1.97 13.75
N ALA A 170 -12.53 1.58 14.12
CA ALA A 170 -13.50 2.37 14.85
C ALA A 170 -13.78 1.72 16.22
N ALA A 171 -14.44 2.44 17.13
CA ALA A 171 -14.79 1.89 18.45
C ALA A 171 -15.65 0.62 18.36
N THR A 172 -16.44 0.47 17.29
CA THR A 172 -17.38 -0.63 17.07
C THR A 172 -16.82 -1.78 16.25
N GLY A 173 -15.62 -1.65 15.65
CA GLY A 173 -15.05 -2.66 14.78
C GLY A 173 -14.14 -2.08 13.70
N VAL A 174 -14.04 -2.78 12.57
CA VAL A 174 -13.25 -2.38 11.40
C VAL A 174 -14.16 -2.13 10.22
N GLY A 175 -13.93 -1.04 9.50
CA GLY A 175 -14.60 -0.77 8.23
C GLY A 175 -13.63 -0.29 7.17
N LEU A 176 -14.09 -0.21 5.92
CA LEU A 176 -13.31 0.45 4.86
C LEU A 176 -13.16 1.94 5.14
N THR A 177 -11.99 2.49 4.88
CA THR A 177 -11.84 3.95 4.80
C THR A 177 -12.62 4.48 3.58
N PRO A 178 -12.87 5.81 3.47
CA PRO A 178 -13.43 6.36 2.23
C PRO A 178 -12.62 6.00 0.98
N LEU A 179 -11.29 5.94 1.09
CA LEU A 179 -10.39 5.54 0.00
C LEU A 179 -10.47 4.04 -0.30
N GLY A 180 -10.49 3.19 0.74
CA GLY A 180 -10.71 1.75 0.61
C GLY A 180 -12.05 1.42 -0.04
N ARG A 181 -13.11 2.16 0.30
CA ARG A 181 -14.43 2.03 -0.34
C ARG A 181 -14.36 2.37 -1.83
N THR A 182 -13.59 3.40 -2.22
CA THR A 182 -13.40 3.72 -3.63
C THR A 182 -12.57 2.69 -4.37
N ALA A 183 -11.56 2.11 -3.71
CA ALA A 183 -10.74 1.03 -4.24
C ALA A 183 -11.59 -0.21 -4.55
N VAL A 184 -12.34 -0.72 -3.57
CA VAL A 184 -13.21 -1.90 -3.76
C VAL A 184 -14.27 -1.63 -4.83
N ARG A 185 -14.86 -0.44 -4.88
CA ARG A 185 -15.82 -0.07 -5.92
C ARG A 185 -15.20 -0.08 -7.32
N ALA A 186 -13.95 0.37 -7.47
CA ALA A 186 -13.25 0.33 -8.75
C ALA A 186 -12.98 -1.13 -9.16
N GLU A 187 -12.56 -1.96 -8.21
CA GLU A 187 -12.28 -3.37 -8.46
C GLU A 187 -13.52 -4.17 -8.87
N LEU A 188 -14.62 -4.01 -8.14
CA LEU A 188 -15.91 -4.60 -8.52
C LEU A 188 -16.32 -4.20 -9.95
N ARG A 189 -16.12 -2.92 -10.33
CA ARG A 189 -16.40 -2.48 -11.70
C ARG A 189 -15.52 -3.19 -12.72
N ARG A 190 -14.22 -3.38 -12.46
CA ARG A 190 -13.32 -4.12 -13.35
C ARG A 190 -13.79 -5.55 -13.55
N ALA A 191 -14.13 -6.25 -12.47
CA ALA A 191 -14.65 -7.61 -12.50
C ALA A 191 -15.92 -7.75 -13.36
N PHE A 192 -16.82 -6.77 -13.33
CA PHE A 192 -18.02 -6.77 -14.18
C PHE A 192 -17.75 -6.41 -15.67
N THR A 193 -16.63 -5.75 -15.97
CA THR A 193 -16.28 -5.32 -17.34
C THR A 193 -15.30 -6.27 -18.05
N ALA A 194 -14.63 -7.16 -17.33
CA ALA A 194 -13.79 -8.18 -17.94
C ALA A 194 -14.67 -9.18 -18.72
N PRO A 195 -14.46 -9.37 -20.05
CA PRO A 195 -15.17 -10.41 -20.78
C PRO A 195 -14.83 -11.77 -20.14
N GLY A 196 -15.86 -12.56 -19.86
CA GLY A 196 -15.78 -13.77 -19.02
C GLY A 196 -14.59 -14.66 -19.35
N SER A 197 -13.84 -14.98 -18.29
CA SER A 197 -12.85 -16.06 -18.23
C SER A 197 -13.43 -17.39 -18.69
#